data_AF-A0A7S0TNX3-F1
#
_entry.id   AF-A0A7S0TNX3-F1
#
_cell.length_a   1.000
_cell.length_b   1.000
_cell.length_c   1.000
_cell.angle_alpha   90.00
_cell.angle_beta   90.00
_cell.angle_gamma   90.00
#
_symmetry.space_group_name_H-M   'P 1'
#
loop_
_entity.id
_entity.type
_entity.pdbx_description
1 polymer ?
#
loop_
_entity_poly.entity_id
_entity_poly.type
_entity_poly.pdbx_seq_one_letter_code
_entity_poly.pdbx_strand_id
1 'polypeptide(L)'
;EAFANGSLVFEVAPFRSGAANFSITLTMFDAAIGEAVTSSVNFTIAVLPRNHPPSFVIEGSPVMLLEVNKTTNQSVPGFLANLSKGENTNEAAQAVTFNLTLIAGNESLLASPPNITEDGVLRFALAAFENGNLTYNLTVQDDGGVQNG
;
A
#
# COMPACT_ATOMS: atom_id res chain seq x y z
N GLU A 1 4.91 31.60 -4.60
CA GLU A 1 5.24 33.04 -4.64
C GLU A 1 6.65 33.26 -4.12
N ALA A 2 7.44 34.09 -4.81
CA ALA A 2 8.76 34.50 -4.37
C ALA A 2 8.68 35.95 -3.88
N PHE A 3 9.27 36.22 -2.72
CA PHE A 3 9.22 37.52 -2.06
C PHE A 3 10.56 38.26 -2.23
N ALA A 4 10.50 39.60 -2.19
CA ALA A 4 11.69 40.45 -2.33
C ALA A 4 12.76 40.24 -1.23
N ASN A 5 12.40 39.56 -0.13
CA ASN A 5 13.33 39.15 0.93
C ASN A 5 14.03 37.80 0.64
N GLY A 6 13.83 37.21 -0.55
CA GLY A 6 14.38 35.91 -0.93
C GLY A 6 13.61 34.70 -0.39
N SER A 7 12.45 34.91 0.26
CA SER A 7 11.60 33.80 0.70
C SER A 7 10.78 33.24 -0.47
N LEU A 8 10.61 31.93 -0.50
CA LEU A 8 9.71 31.23 -1.42
C LEU A 8 8.60 30.56 -0.62
N VAL A 9 7.35 30.83 -0.97
CA VAL A 9 6.19 30.14 -0.42
C VAL A 9 5.54 29.33 -1.55
N PHE A 10 5.24 28.07 -1.28
CA PHE A 10 4.52 27.21 -2.21
C PHE A 10 3.52 26.37 -1.43
N GLU A 11 2.41 26.05 -2.09
CA GLU A 11 1.41 25.13 -1.58
C GLU A 11 1.55 23.81 -2.34
N VAL A 12 1.64 22.71 -1.61
CA VAL A 12 1.64 21.38 -2.20
C VAL A 12 0.20 20.91 -2.33
N ALA A 13 -0.18 20.40 -3.49
CA ALA A 13 -1.49 19.78 -3.64
C ALA A 13 -1.63 18.59 -2.66
N PRO A 14 -2.79 18.42 -2.00
CA PRO A 14 -3.01 17.27 -1.12
C PRO A 14 -2.73 15.95 -1.84
N PHE A 15 -2.11 15.00 -1.13
CA PHE A 15 -1.82 13.64 -1.62
C PHE A 15 -0.93 13.57 -2.88
N ARG A 16 -0.13 14.61 -3.16
CA ARG A 16 0.80 14.62 -4.30
C ARG A 16 2.25 14.58 -3.83
N SER A 17 2.98 13.59 -4.33
CA SER A 17 4.43 13.49 -4.23
C SER A 17 5.07 13.76 -5.59
N GLY A 18 6.35 14.12 -5.59
CA GLY A 18 7.11 14.40 -6.80
C GLY A 18 8.21 15.44 -6.59
N ALA A 19 9.05 15.61 -7.60
CA ALA A 19 10.09 16.62 -7.63
C ALA A 19 9.62 17.84 -8.44
N ALA A 20 9.69 19.02 -7.82
CA ALA A 20 9.53 20.30 -8.49
C ALA A 20 10.91 20.95 -8.64
N ASN A 21 11.29 21.23 -9.89
CA ASN A 21 12.55 21.90 -10.21
C ASN A 21 12.31 23.39 -10.38
N PHE A 22 13.07 24.20 -9.66
CA PHE A 22 12.98 25.65 -9.71
C PHE A 22 14.30 26.24 -10.19
N SER A 23 14.19 27.30 -10.99
CA SER A 23 15.31 28.14 -11.40
C SER A 23 14.99 29.56 -10.99
N ILE A 24 15.86 30.16 -10.18
CA ILE A 24 15.78 31.58 -9.81
C ILE A 24 16.88 32.30 -10.58
N THR A 25 16.48 33.25 -11.43
CA THR A 25 17.40 34.13 -12.14
C THR A 25 17.39 35.52 -11.49
N LEU A 26 18.53 35.93 -10.96
CA LEU A 26 18.79 37.28 -10.49
C LEU A 26 19.33 38.09 -11.65
N THR A 27 18.65 39.19 -11.99
CA THR A 27 19.13 40.16 -12.99
C THR A 27 19.50 41.45 -12.26
N MET A 28 20.77 41.82 -12.30
CA MET A 28 21.26 43.10 -11.82
C MET A 28 21.37 44.04 -13.02
N PHE A 29 20.75 45.20 -12.94
CA PHE A 29 20.93 46.25 -13.93
C PHE A 29 21.77 47.37 -13.32
N ASP A 30 22.91 47.67 -13.93
CA ASP A 30 23.71 48.82 -13.58
C ASP A 30 23.54 49.90 -14.65
N ALA A 31 22.82 50.95 -14.26
CA ALA A 31 22.53 52.09 -15.13
C ALA A 31 23.79 52.86 -15.58
N ALA A 32 24.94 52.68 -14.91
CA ALA A 32 26.20 53.32 -15.27
C ALA A 32 26.92 52.64 -16.43
N ILE A 33 26.72 51.33 -16.64
CA ILE A 33 27.35 50.54 -17.71
C ILE A 33 26.37 50.10 -18.80
N GLY A 34 25.05 50.26 -18.59
CA GLY A 34 24.03 49.95 -19.59
C GLY A 34 23.85 48.45 -19.86
N GLU A 35 24.46 47.59 -19.06
CA GLU A 35 24.41 46.13 -19.19
C GLU A 35 23.67 45.49 -18.02
N ALA A 36 22.96 44.40 -18.31
CA ALA A 36 22.31 43.56 -17.32
C ALA A 36 23.18 42.32 -17.05
N VAL A 37 23.54 42.10 -15.80
CA VAL A 37 24.26 40.89 -15.36
C VAL A 37 23.26 39.92 -14.76
N THR A 38 23.17 38.71 -15.31
CA THR A 38 22.28 37.66 -14.81
C THR A 38 23.04 36.53 -14.12
N SER A 39 22.52 36.05 -13.00
CA SER A 39 22.99 34.82 -12.33
C SER A 39 21.79 33.93 -12.02
N SER A 40 21.91 32.63 -12.28
CA SER A 40 20.83 31.67 -12.03
C SER A 40 21.24 30.61 -11.02
N VAL A 41 20.33 30.28 -10.11
CA VAL A 41 20.46 29.19 -9.15
C VAL A 41 19.31 28.21 -9.35
N ASN A 42 19.65 26.93 -9.49
CA ASN A 42 18.68 25.85 -9.58
C ASN A 42 18.60 25.11 -8.25
N PHE A 43 17.40 24.74 -7.84
CA PHE A 43 17.19 23.83 -6.72
C PHE A 43 15.93 22.99 -6.96
N THR A 44 15.85 21.87 -6.25
CA THR A 44 14.74 20.93 -6.36
C THR A 44 14.06 20.81 -5.01
N ILE A 45 12.74 20.86 -5.02
CA ILE A 45 11.92 20.50 -3.88
C ILE A 45 11.34 19.13 -4.15
N ALA A 46 11.72 18.15 -3.33
CA ALA A 46 11.19 16.79 -3.41
C ALA A 46 10.12 16.60 -2.32
N VAL A 47 8.90 16.30 -2.74
CA VAL A 47 7.82 15.85 -1.85
C VAL A 47 7.80 14.34 -1.92
N LEU A 48 8.16 13.69 -0.81
CA LEU A 48 8.20 12.22 -0.75
C LEU A 48 6.77 11.67 -0.60
N PRO A 49 6.46 10.50 -1.21
CA PRO A 49 5.23 9.80 -0.89
C PRO A 49 5.24 9.35 0.57
N ARG A 50 4.05 9.30 1.17
CA ARG A 50 3.79 8.68 2.47
C ARG A 50 3.13 7.34 2.22
N ASN A 51 3.58 6.30 2.93
CA ASN A 51 2.92 4.99 2.91
C ASN A 51 1.65 5.00 3.79
N HIS A 52 0.56 4.46 3.27
CA HIS A 52 -0.71 4.24 3.95
C HIS A 52 -0.92 2.73 4.11
N PRO A 53 -1.40 2.27 5.27
CA PRO A 53 -1.56 0.84 5.52
C PRO A 53 -2.64 0.23 4.60
N PRO A 54 -2.56 -1.07 4.28
CA PRO A 54 -3.59 -1.74 3.50
C PRO A 54 -4.88 -1.84 4.31
N SER A 55 -6.01 -1.88 3.61
CA SER A 55 -7.33 -2.10 4.22
C SER A 55 -8.13 -3.12 3.42
N PHE A 56 -9.03 -3.84 4.10
CA PHE A 56 -9.89 -4.86 3.51
C PHE A 56 -11.10 -5.13 4.39
N VAL A 57 -12.09 -5.82 3.83
CA VAL A 57 -13.27 -6.34 4.53
C VAL A 57 -13.28 -7.86 4.40
N ILE A 58 -13.53 -8.58 5.50
CA ILE A 58 -13.76 -10.03 5.47
C ILE A 58 -15.26 -10.26 5.32
N GLU A 59 -15.69 -10.80 4.18
CA GLU A 59 -17.12 -11.09 3.92
C GLU A 59 -17.43 -12.59 4.00
N GLY A 60 -16.47 -13.45 3.64
CA GLY A 60 -16.65 -14.90 3.60
C GLY A 60 -16.48 -15.62 4.94
N SER A 61 -16.59 -14.92 6.06
CA SER A 61 -16.41 -15.51 7.40
C SER A 61 -17.72 -15.49 8.21
N PRO A 62 -18.05 -16.56 8.96
CA PRO A 62 -17.33 -17.84 9.05
C PRO A 62 -17.55 -18.72 7.81
N VAL A 63 -16.55 -19.56 7.50
CA VAL A 63 -16.68 -20.62 6.48
C VAL A 63 -17.22 -21.89 7.13
N MET A 64 -18.37 -22.37 6.67
CA MET A 64 -19.00 -23.61 7.15
C MET A 64 -19.06 -24.63 6.02
N LEU A 65 -18.44 -25.79 6.22
CA LEU A 65 -18.38 -26.89 5.24
C LEU A 65 -18.70 -28.22 5.93
N LEU A 66 -19.21 -29.17 5.14
CA LEU A 66 -19.38 -30.54 5.57
C LEU A 66 -18.05 -31.30 5.51
N GLU A 67 -17.90 -32.29 6.38
CA GLU A 67 -16.80 -33.26 6.33
C GLU A 67 -16.71 -33.94 4.96
N VAL A 68 -15.49 -34.29 4.55
CA VAL A 68 -15.20 -34.94 3.28
C VAL A 68 -14.57 -36.31 3.49
N ASN A 69 -14.90 -37.28 2.64
CA ASN A 69 -14.35 -38.65 2.73
C ASN A 69 -12.98 -38.82 2.03
N LYS A 70 -12.45 -37.74 1.45
CA LYS A 70 -11.14 -37.67 0.79
C LYS A 70 -10.63 -36.24 0.85
N THR A 71 -9.32 -36.07 0.75
CA THR A 71 -8.71 -34.75 0.66
C THR A 71 -9.35 -33.95 -0.48
N THR A 72 -9.87 -32.76 -0.15
CA THR A 72 -10.65 -31.96 -1.08
C THR A 72 -10.20 -30.50 -1.01
N ASN A 73 -9.78 -29.96 -2.16
CA ASN A 73 -9.47 -28.55 -2.30
C ASN A 73 -10.76 -27.72 -2.21
N GLN A 74 -10.71 -26.67 -1.41
CA GLN A 74 -11.76 -25.70 -1.22
C GLN A 74 -11.31 -24.35 -1.77
N SER A 75 -12.26 -23.65 -2.37
CA SER A 75 -12.08 -22.29 -2.88
C SER A 75 -13.29 -21.49 -2.45
N VAL A 76 -13.05 -20.38 -1.77
CA VAL A 76 -14.09 -19.47 -1.28
C VAL A 76 -13.85 -18.11 -1.93
N PRO A 77 -14.44 -17.86 -3.12
CA PRO A 77 -14.40 -16.55 -3.76
C PRO A 77 -15.14 -15.51 -2.91
N GLY A 78 -14.69 -14.26 -2.94
CA GLY A 78 -15.29 -13.19 -2.15
C GLY A 78 -15.05 -13.33 -0.64
N PHE A 79 -14.01 -14.06 -0.23
CA PHE A 79 -13.64 -14.14 1.17
C PHE A 79 -13.16 -12.78 1.69
N LEU A 80 -12.31 -12.09 0.90
CA LEU A 80 -11.98 -10.69 1.11
C LEU A 80 -12.64 -9.81 0.05
N ALA A 81 -13.08 -8.63 0.47
CA ALA A 81 -13.60 -7.58 -0.39
C ALA A 81 -12.90 -6.25 -0.07
N ASN A 82 -13.03 -5.28 -0.98
CA ASN A 82 -12.53 -3.91 -0.83
C ASN A 82 -11.04 -3.84 -0.41
N LEU A 83 -10.20 -4.71 -0.98
CA LEU A 83 -8.75 -4.65 -0.77
C LEU A 83 -8.22 -3.34 -1.35
N SER A 84 -7.68 -2.49 -0.49
CA SER A 84 -6.94 -1.29 -0.85
C SER A 84 -5.51 -1.40 -0.36
N LYS A 85 -4.57 -1.05 -1.23
CA LYS A 85 -3.12 -1.00 -0.93
C LYS A 85 -2.70 0.36 -0.34
N GLY A 86 -3.60 1.34 -0.34
CA GLY A 86 -3.34 2.72 0.06
C GLY A 86 -4.21 3.71 -0.73
N GLU A 87 -4.23 4.98 -0.32
CA GLU A 87 -5.15 5.99 -0.86
C GLU A 87 -4.67 6.62 -2.19
N ASN A 88 -3.40 6.44 -2.56
CA ASN A 88 -2.83 7.11 -3.73
C ASN A 88 -2.36 6.17 -4.85
N THR A 89 -2.16 6.71 -6.05
CA THR A 89 -1.77 5.94 -7.25
C THR A 89 -0.40 5.28 -7.14
N ASN A 90 0.50 5.80 -6.29
CA ASN A 90 1.81 5.18 -6.09
C ASN A 90 1.69 3.91 -5.24
N GLU A 91 0.68 3.84 -4.37
CA GLU A 91 0.41 2.68 -3.50
C GLU A 91 -0.33 1.57 -4.25
N ALA A 92 -1.11 1.90 -5.27
CA ALA A 92 -1.78 0.89 -6.12
C ALA A 92 -0.79 -0.10 -6.78
N ALA A 93 0.48 0.29 -6.95
CA ALA A 93 1.52 -0.54 -7.53
C ALA A 93 2.26 -1.42 -6.51
N GLN A 94 2.03 -1.24 -5.21
CA GLN A 94 2.66 -2.04 -4.15
C GLN A 94 2.20 -3.50 -4.23
N ALA A 95 3.04 -4.42 -3.77
CA ALA A 95 2.65 -5.81 -3.57
C ALA A 95 2.08 -5.97 -2.16
N VAL A 96 1.03 -6.79 -1.99
CA VAL A 96 0.53 -7.14 -0.66
C VAL A 96 0.80 -8.61 -0.35
N THR A 97 1.14 -8.86 0.92
CA THR A 97 1.35 -10.20 1.46
C THR A 97 0.29 -10.48 2.51
N PHE A 98 -0.40 -11.61 2.36
CA PHE A 98 -1.37 -12.13 3.32
C PHE A 98 -0.67 -13.14 4.24
N ASN A 99 -0.82 -12.97 5.55
CA ASN A 99 -0.32 -13.92 6.53
C ASN A 99 -1.48 -14.44 7.39
N LEU A 100 -1.66 -15.77 7.38
CA LEU A 100 -2.66 -16.48 8.16
C LEU A 100 -1.96 -17.25 9.26
N THR A 101 -2.23 -16.88 10.51
CA THR A 101 -1.67 -17.56 11.69
C THR A 101 -2.77 -18.31 12.41
N LEU A 102 -2.61 -19.62 12.65
CA LEU A 102 -3.57 -20.37 13.43
C LEU A 102 -3.53 -19.88 14.89
N ILE A 103 -4.68 -19.49 15.44
CA ILE A 103 -4.82 -19.04 16.83
C ILE A 103 -5.62 -20.00 17.71
N ALA A 104 -6.45 -20.86 17.13
CA ALA A 104 -7.17 -21.92 17.85
C ALA A 104 -7.63 -23.03 16.90
N GLY A 105 -7.76 -24.27 17.40
CA GLY A 105 -8.21 -25.43 16.63
C GLY A 105 -7.11 -26.45 16.37
N ASN A 106 -7.35 -27.38 15.45
CA ASN A 106 -6.43 -28.48 15.11
C ASN A 106 -6.02 -28.46 13.64
N GLU A 107 -4.76 -28.12 13.33
CA GLU A 107 -4.24 -28.03 11.95
C GLU A 107 -4.44 -29.30 11.12
N SER A 108 -4.55 -30.48 11.74
CA SER A 108 -4.82 -31.74 11.04
C SER A 108 -6.14 -31.75 10.27
N LEU A 109 -7.06 -30.81 10.55
CA LEU A 109 -8.28 -30.58 9.75
C LEU A 109 -7.97 -30.16 8.31
N LEU A 110 -6.77 -29.66 8.04
CA LEU A 110 -6.32 -29.24 6.72
C LEU A 110 -5.20 -30.15 6.19
N ALA A 111 -5.36 -30.61 4.96
CA ALA A 111 -4.32 -31.30 4.21
C ALA A 111 -3.31 -30.31 3.59
N SER A 112 -3.69 -29.04 3.42
CA SER A 112 -2.79 -27.96 3.03
C SER A 112 -3.20 -26.64 3.70
N PRO A 113 -2.23 -25.79 4.09
CA PRO A 113 -2.52 -24.56 4.80
C PRO A 113 -3.33 -23.59 3.95
N PRO A 114 -4.13 -22.72 4.58
CA PRO A 114 -4.92 -21.75 3.86
C PRO A 114 -4.04 -20.66 3.26
N ASN A 115 -4.42 -20.14 2.10
CA ASN A 115 -3.84 -18.96 1.47
C ASN A 115 -4.94 -18.08 0.90
N ILE A 116 -4.66 -16.78 0.82
CA ILE A 116 -5.54 -15.78 0.22
C ILE A 116 -4.80 -15.10 -0.93
N THR A 117 -5.50 -14.89 -2.03
CA THR A 117 -5.02 -14.19 -3.22
C THR A 117 -5.52 -12.74 -3.24
N GLU A 118 -4.87 -11.86 -4.01
CA GLU A 118 -5.22 -10.42 -4.09
C GLU A 118 -6.65 -10.18 -4.62
N ASP A 119 -7.22 -11.11 -5.40
CA ASP A 119 -8.62 -11.11 -5.84
C ASP A 119 -9.61 -11.56 -4.76
N GLY A 120 -9.13 -11.77 -3.52
CA GLY A 120 -9.95 -12.03 -2.35
C GLY A 120 -10.48 -13.46 -2.25
N VAL A 121 -9.80 -14.43 -2.87
CA VAL A 121 -10.18 -15.84 -2.83
C VAL A 121 -9.39 -16.56 -1.73
N LEU A 122 -10.09 -17.19 -0.78
CA LEU A 122 -9.48 -18.09 0.20
C LEU A 122 -9.40 -19.51 -0.38
N ARG A 123 -8.22 -20.14 -0.28
CA ARG A 123 -7.95 -21.51 -0.75
C ARG A 123 -7.32 -22.35 0.35
N PHE A 124 -7.76 -23.59 0.49
CA PHE A 124 -7.20 -24.59 1.42
C PHE A 124 -7.60 -25.99 0.97
N ALA A 125 -7.03 -27.04 1.56
CA ALA A 125 -7.53 -28.41 1.36
C ALA A 125 -7.99 -28.99 2.68
N LEU A 126 -9.21 -29.52 2.72
CA LEU A 126 -9.72 -30.28 3.86
C LEU A 126 -9.04 -31.65 3.91
N ALA A 127 -8.68 -32.11 5.10
CA ALA A 127 -8.30 -33.50 5.35
C ALA A 127 -9.52 -34.43 5.30
N ALA A 128 -9.29 -35.70 4.95
CA ALA A 128 -10.35 -36.70 4.87
C ALA A 128 -10.76 -37.16 6.27
N PHE A 129 -12.06 -37.31 6.50
CA PHE A 129 -12.65 -37.82 7.74
C PHE A 129 -12.35 -37.00 9.00
N GLU A 130 -12.08 -35.70 8.82
CA GLU A 130 -11.75 -34.78 9.91
C GLU A 130 -12.87 -33.75 10.08
N ASN A 131 -13.22 -33.47 11.33
CA ASN A 131 -14.26 -32.49 11.69
C ASN A 131 -13.83 -31.66 12.91
N GLY A 132 -14.22 -30.38 12.93
CA GLY A 132 -13.85 -29.48 14.01
C GLY A 132 -13.89 -28.01 13.57
N ASN A 133 -13.25 -27.14 14.36
CA ASN A 133 -13.09 -25.73 14.02
C ASN A 133 -11.60 -25.36 13.94
N LEU A 134 -11.34 -24.36 13.10
CA LEU A 134 -10.09 -23.64 13.04
C LEU A 134 -10.39 -22.15 13.12
N THR A 135 -9.58 -21.42 13.88
CA THR A 135 -9.62 -19.97 13.92
C THR A 135 -8.26 -19.44 13.51
N TYR A 136 -8.23 -18.64 12.44
CA TYR A 136 -7.03 -17.96 11.96
C TYR A 136 -7.11 -16.46 12.23
N ASN A 137 -5.96 -15.87 12.58
CA ASN A 137 -5.76 -14.44 12.49
C ASN A 137 -5.19 -14.10 11.10
N LEU A 138 -5.77 -13.10 10.45
CA LEU A 138 -5.31 -12.60 9.15
C LEU A 138 -4.62 -11.25 9.33
N THR A 139 -3.37 -11.14 8.87
CA THR A 139 -2.69 -9.86 8.70
C THR A 139 -2.32 -9.63 7.23
N VAL A 140 -2.32 -8.37 6.83
CA VAL A 140 -1.95 -7.94 5.47
C VAL A 140 -0.87 -6.88 5.56
N GLN A 141 0.16 -7.01 4.74
CA GLN A 141 1.31 -6.10 4.71
C GLN A 141 1.64 -5.74 3.26
N ASP A 142 1.77 -4.46 2.96
CA ASP A 142 2.36 -3.97 1.71
C ASP A 142 3.90 -3.96 1.74
N ASP A 143 4.52 -3.76 0.58
CA ASP A 143 5.96 -3.57 0.41
C ASP A 143 6.40 -2.10 0.36
N GLY A 144 5.49 -1.15 0.66
CA GLY A 144 5.76 0.29 0.72
C GLY A 144 6.63 0.71 1.91
N GLY A 145 6.78 -0.17 2.90
CA GLY A 145 7.61 0.02 4.09
C GLY A 145 7.01 1.00 5.11
N VAL A 146 7.78 1.37 6.14
CA VAL A 146 7.32 2.30 7.19
C VAL A 146 7.76 3.75 6.97
N GLN A 147 8.37 4.05 5.81
CA GLN A 147 8.99 5.35 5.60
C GLN A 147 7.91 6.44 5.47
N ASN A 148 7.93 7.39 6.40
CA ASN A 148 6.98 8.50 6.54
C ASN A 148 5.53 8.09 6.92
N GLY A 149 5.32 6.84 7.35
CA GLY A 149 4.05 6.34 7.92
C GLY A 149 3.77 6.87 9.32
#